data_AF-A0A844YUA1-F1
#
_entry.id   AF-A0A844YUA1-F1
#
_cell.length_a   1.000
_cell.length_b   1.000
_cell.length_c   1.000
_cell.angle_alpha   90.00
_cell.angle_beta   90.00
_cell.angle_gamma   90.00
#
_symmetry.space_group_name_H-M   'P 1'
#
loop_
_entity.id
_entity.type
_entity.pdbx_description
1 polymer ?
#
loop_
_entity_poly.entity_id
_entity_poly.type
_entity_poly.pdbx_seq_one_letter_code
_entity_poly.pdbx_strand_id
1 'polypeptide(L)'
;MRITATLLLVAMAGLFGFALHFEDSHPAWPWVLAFSEAAMVGGLADWFAVTALFRHPLGLPIPHTAIIPTNKDRIADSMAGFLRQNFLTPLVVARRMREVNVARAAGEFLVQQREGEAGRLRAGVIQLAVDLLQSLDPDRLGNQVKAGLARQIEKVEVSPLLGKMLDAAIADQRHRPLVDGMIRWTGETLEANEDMVRAMIQNRANAVLRWTGLDERLANSVLDGLYRLLAEVLVDPGHPLRGKLEAGLAGLAADLQADPAMRAKVEQLKNDLLSNPAVGDWWMGIWERLRLGLIDMARDPNGALGGQFGQALKELGETLKADPALQLQINRLVRRTVVGIASRHGEQIVRLVSETVKGWDAQTITTRIERAVGRDLQFIRINGTLVGGLVGLAIHALTLVV
;
A
#
# COMPACT_ATOMS: atom_id res chain seq x y z
N MET A 1 -12.95 -34.27 25.76
CA MET A 1 -12.16 -34.82 24.63
C MET A 1 -10.87 -35.52 25.04
N ARG A 2 -10.11 -35.08 26.06
CA ARG A 2 -8.95 -35.84 26.63
C ARG A 2 -9.30 -37.22 27.23
N ILE A 3 -10.59 -37.53 27.34
CA ILE A 3 -11.13 -38.64 28.14
C ILE A 3 -11.03 -39.96 27.38
N THR A 4 -11.14 -39.96 26.05
CA THR A 4 -11.22 -41.17 25.22
C THR A 4 -9.94 -42.01 25.26
N ALA A 5 -8.78 -41.39 25.03
CA ALA A 5 -7.49 -42.10 25.08
C ALA A 5 -7.16 -42.60 26.49
N THR A 6 -7.48 -41.82 27.52
CA THR A 6 -7.28 -42.24 28.92
C THR A 6 -8.22 -43.38 29.30
N LEU A 7 -9.49 -43.33 28.86
CA LEU A 7 -10.44 -44.42 29.06
C LEU A 7 -10.00 -45.69 28.33
N LEU A 8 -9.45 -45.57 27.13
CA LEU A 8 -8.93 -46.72 26.38
C LEU A 8 -7.77 -47.38 27.12
N LEU A 9 -6.85 -46.61 27.70
CA LEU A 9 -5.76 -47.14 28.51
C LEU A 9 -6.28 -47.85 29.78
N VAL A 10 -7.26 -47.24 30.47
CA VAL A 10 -7.91 -47.86 31.64
C VAL A 10 -8.65 -49.14 31.23
N ALA A 11 -9.31 -49.15 30.07
CA ALA A 11 -9.98 -50.33 29.54
C ALA A 11 -9.00 -51.46 29.23
N MET A 12 -7.83 -51.15 28.64
CA MET A 12 -6.77 -52.15 28.41
C MET A 12 -6.18 -52.68 29.72
N ALA A 13 -5.98 -51.81 30.72
CA ALA A 13 -5.53 -52.24 32.05
C ALA A 13 -6.56 -53.16 32.75
N GLY A 14 -7.86 -52.84 32.61
CA GLY A 14 -8.95 -53.70 33.09
C GLY A 14 -9.00 -55.05 32.36
N LEU A 15 -8.83 -55.03 31.03
CA LEU A 15 -8.76 -56.24 30.21
C LEU A 15 -7.57 -57.12 30.59
N PHE A 16 -6.41 -56.51 30.84
CA PHE A 16 -5.22 -57.21 31.33
C PHE A 16 -5.45 -57.87 32.69
N GLY A 17 -6.00 -57.14 33.66
CA GLY A 17 -6.33 -57.69 34.98
C GLY A 17 -7.37 -58.82 34.92
N PHE A 18 -8.35 -58.71 34.02
CA PHE A 18 -9.34 -59.77 33.80
C PHE A 18 -8.72 -61.00 33.14
N ALA A 19 -7.88 -60.81 32.11
CA ALA A 19 -7.19 -61.89 31.43
C ALA A 19 -6.24 -62.65 32.37
N LEU A 20 -5.52 -61.94 33.26
CA LEU A 20 -4.69 -62.53 34.30
C LEU A 20 -5.48 -63.43 35.25
N HIS A 21 -6.70 -63.03 35.63
CA HIS A 21 -7.50 -63.81 36.58
C HIS A 21 -8.03 -65.12 35.99
N PHE A 22 -8.26 -65.16 34.67
CA PHE A 22 -8.87 -66.30 33.97
C PHE A 22 -7.89 -67.07 33.08
N GLU A 23 -6.59 -66.80 33.18
CA GLU A 23 -5.56 -67.36 32.29
C GLU A 23 -5.63 -68.89 32.16
N ASP A 24 -5.78 -69.59 33.29
CA ASP A 24 -5.85 -71.06 33.34
C ASP A 24 -7.20 -71.64 32.88
N SER A 25 -8.20 -70.79 32.63
CA SER A 25 -9.58 -71.24 32.38
C SER A 25 -9.84 -71.56 30.90
N HIS A 26 -9.08 -71.00 29.96
CA HIS A 26 -9.29 -71.21 28.52
C HIS A 26 -8.03 -70.87 27.69
N PRO A 27 -7.67 -71.65 26.64
CA PRO A 27 -6.48 -71.39 25.80
C PRO A 27 -6.46 -70.06 25.04
N ALA A 28 -7.57 -69.31 25.06
CA ALA A 28 -7.68 -68.02 24.39
C ALA A 28 -7.21 -66.85 25.28
N TRP A 29 -7.17 -67.05 26.61
CA TRP A 29 -6.78 -65.99 27.55
C TRP A 29 -5.33 -65.53 27.43
N PRO A 30 -4.33 -66.39 27.17
CA PRO A 30 -2.96 -65.96 26.92
C PRO A 30 -2.82 -64.98 25.75
N TRP A 31 -3.64 -65.11 24.70
CA TRP A 31 -3.65 -64.17 23.57
C TRP A 31 -4.20 -62.80 23.96
N VAL A 32 -5.27 -62.78 24.75
CA VAL A 32 -5.87 -61.54 25.28
C VAL A 32 -4.91 -60.86 26.26
N LEU A 33 -4.20 -61.65 27.07
CA LEU A 33 -3.17 -61.17 27.97
C LEU A 33 -2.03 -60.48 27.20
N ALA A 34 -1.46 -61.16 26.20
CA ALA A 34 -0.40 -60.59 25.36
C ALA A 34 -0.83 -59.34 24.59
N PHE A 35 -2.07 -59.31 24.06
CA PHE A 35 -2.63 -58.12 23.42
C PHE A 35 -2.76 -56.96 24.41
N SER A 36 -3.38 -57.19 25.56
CA SER A 36 -3.68 -56.14 26.53
C SER A 36 -2.42 -55.59 27.22
N GLU A 37 -1.44 -56.44 27.50
CA GLU A 37 -0.12 -56.04 28.02
C GLU A 37 0.60 -55.12 27.03
N ALA A 38 0.75 -55.57 25.78
CA ALA A 38 1.46 -54.80 24.76
C ALA A 38 0.69 -53.54 24.35
N ALA A 39 -0.64 -53.59 24.33
CA ALA A 39 -1.49 -52.41 24.11
C ALA A 39 -1.34 -51.38 25.24
N MET A 40 -1.25 -51.81 26.48
CA MET A 40 -1.03 -50.93 27.63
C MET A 40 0.36 -50.28 27.56
N VAL A 41 1.41 -51.05 27.27
CA VAL A 41 2.77 -50.53 27.10
C VAL A 41 2.83 -49.52 25.94
N GLY A 42 2.25 -49.83 24.78
CA GLY A 42 2.17 -48.91 23.64
C GLY A 42 1.43 -47.61 23.97
N GLY A 43 0.29 -47.71 24.67
CA GLY A 43 -0.46 -46.55 25.12
C GLY A 43 0.29 -45.66 26.12
N LEU A 44 1.03 -46.28 27.06
CA LEU A 44 1.86 -45.58 28.04
C LEU A 44 3.06 -44.89 27.36
N ALA A 45 3.70 -45.54 26.41
CA ALA A 45 4.82 -44.99 25.66
C ALA A 45 4.40 -43.72 24.87
N ASP A 46 3.29 -43.79 24.15
CA ASP A 46 2.75 -42.64 23.43
C ASP A 46 2.23 -41.55 24.36
N TRP A 47 1.63 -41.92 25.50
CA TRP A 47 1.29 -40.95 26.55
C TRP A 47 2.53 -40.20 27.03
N PHE A 48 3.63 -40.92 27.30
CA PHE A 48 4.88 -40.32 27.72
C PHE A 48 5.46 -39.41 26.65
N ALA A 49 5.57 -39.87 25.40
CA ALA A 49 6.13 -39.10 24.29
C ALA A 49 5.33 -37.81 24.03
N VAL A 50 4.00 -37.91 23.98
CA VAL A 50 3.13 -36.73 23.80
C VAL A 50 3.24 -35.80 25.00
N THR A 51 3.27 -36.32 26.23
CA THR A 51 3.40 -35.48 27.42
C THR A 51 4.75 -34.77 27.44
N ALA A 52 5.84 -35.47 27.14
CA ALA A 52 7.19 -34.95 27.05
C ALA A 52 7.35 -33.85 25.97
N LEU A 53 6.51 -33.84 24.94
CA LEU A 53 6.51 -32.76 23.95
C LEU A 53 6.05 -31.42 24.56
N PHE A 54 5.04 -31.45 25.43
CA PHE A 54 4.39 -30.24 25.96
C PHE A 54 4.77 -29.89 27.40
N ARG A 55 5.12 -30.88 28.24
CA ARG A 55 5.28 -30.74 29.70
C ARG A 55 6.28 -31.77 30.24
N HIS A 56 6.62 -31.61 31.51
CA HIS A 56 7.31 -32.64 32.28
C HIS A 56 6.32 -33.76 32.68
N PRO A 57 6.57 -35.02 32.30
CA PRO A 57 5.71 -36.14 32.70
C PRO A 57 5.72 -36.28 34.23
N LEU A 58 4.54 -36.44 34.82
CA LEU A 58 4.34 -36.49 36.29
C LEU A 58 4.89 -35.25 37.05
N GLY A 59 5.23 -34.17 36.36
CA GLY A 59 5.89 -32.99 36.96
C GLY A 59 7.38 -33.18 37.26
N LEU A 60 7.98 -34.30 36.86
CA LEU A 60 9.40 -34.59 37.12
C LEU A 60 10.30 -34.00 36.02
N PRO A 61 11.38 -33.28 36.38
CA PRO A 61 12.28 -32.63 35.42
C PRO A 61 13.20 -33.66 34.73
N ILE A 62 12.63 -34.53 33.91
CA ILE A 62 13.37 -35.53 33.13
C ILE A 62 14.09 -34.81 31.98
N PRO A 63 15.38 -35.10 31.72
CA PRO A 63 16.10 -34.56 30.57
C PRO A 63 15.34 -34.78 29.25
N HIS A 64 15.42 -33.83 28.32
CA HIS A 64 14.76 -33.92 27.00
C HIS A 64 13.22 -34.04 27.03
N THR A 65 12.58 -33.58 28.10
CA THR A 65 11.12 -33.40 28.16
C THR A 65 10.74 -31.92 28.16
N ALA A 66 9.45 -31.61 28.08
CA ALA A 66 8.95 -30.27 27.82
C ALA A 66 9.59 -29.62 26.56
N ILE A 67 9.68 -30.39 25.46
CA ILE A 67 10.46 -30.00 24.27
C ILE A 67 10.00 -28.66 23.67
N ILE A 68 8.68 -28.45 23.50
CA ILE A 68 8.12 -27.21 22.94
C ILE A 68 8.44 -25.99 23.81
N PRO A 69 8.13 -25.96 25.12
CA PRO A 69 8.44 -24.80 25.94
C PRO A 69 9.95 -24.53 26.03
N THR A 70 10.79 -25.57 26.13
CA THR A 70 12.26 -25.41 26.17
C THR A 70 12.84 -24.87 24.86
N ASN A 71 12.24 -25.21 23.71
CA ASN A 71 12.70 -24.76 22.38
C ASN A 71 11.93 -23.56 21.82
N LYS A 72 11.14 -22.87 22.64
CA LYS A 72 10.25 -21.77 22.20
C LYS A 72 10.94 -20.75 21.31
N ASP A 73 12.10 -20.26 21.73
CA ASP A 73 12.81 -19.19 21.01
C ASP A 73 13.37 -19.67 19.68
N ARG A 74 13.87 -20.92 19.64
CA ARG A 74 14.31 -21.57 18.40
C ARG A 74 13.16 -21.77 17.42
N ILE A 75 11.99 -22.14 17.91
CA ILE A 75 10.76 -22.27 17.10
C ILE A 75 10.36 -20.90 16.55
N ALA A 76 10.41 -19.84 17.37
CA ALA A 76 10.13 -18.48 16.94
C ALA A 76 11.05 -18.02 15.81
N ASP A 77 12.37 -18.24 15.94
CA ASP A 77 13.35 -17.89 14.91
C ASP A 77 13.17 -18.71 13.62
N SER A 78 12.85 -20.00 13.75
CA SER A 78 12.59 -20.86 12.61
C SER A 78 11.32 -20.44 11.85
N MET A 79 10.25 -20.12 12.57
CA MET A 79 9.02 -19.59 11.99
C MET A 79 9.25 -18.25 11.29
N ALA A 80 10.03 -17.36 11.91
CA ALA A 80 10.40 -16.08 11.34
C ALA A 80 11.20 -16.27 10.03
N GLY A 81 12.20 -17.17 10.03
CA GLY A 81 12.94 -17.56 8.83
C GLY A 81 12.04 -18.11 7.72
N PHE A 82 11.09 -18.97 8.06
CA PHE A 82 10.12 -19.54 7.14
C PHE A 82 9.20 -18.47 6.52
N LEU A 83 8.69 -17.53 7.32
CA LEU A 83 7.87 -16.41 6.84
C LEU A 83 8.65 -15.52 5.86
N ARG A 84 9.92 -15.24 6.16
CA ARG A 84 10.80 -14.46 5.28
C ARG A 84 10.98 -15.14 3.92
N GLN A 85 11.29 -16.43 3.93
CA GLN A 85 11.63 -17.17 2.71
C GLN A 85 10.42 -17.49 1.83
N ASN A 86 9.23 -17.63 2.42
CA ASN A 86 8.05 -18.14 1.70
C ASN A 86 6.94 -17.11 1.48
N PHE A 87 6.75 -16.15 2.40
CA PHE A 87 5.58 -15.26 2.37
C PHE A 87 5.91 -13.81 2.03
N LEU A 88 7.08 -13.32 2.45
CA LEU A 88 7.49 -11.92 2.24
C LEU A 88 8.45 -11.74 1.08
N THR A 89 8.52 -12.70 0.16
CA THR A 89 9.34 -12.55 -1.04
C THR A 89 8.70 -11.55 -2.00
N PRO A 90 9.50 -10.71 -2.68
CA PRO A 90 9.01 -9.77 -3.68
C PRO A 90 8.08 -10.42 -4.72
N LEU A 91 8.38 -11.66 -5.12
CA LEU A 91 7.61 -12.40 -6.11
C LEU A 91 6.22 -12.80 -5.59
N VAL A 92 6.11 -13.31 -4.36
CA VAL A 92 4.83 -13.72 -3.77
C VAL A 92 3.94 -12.50 -3.54
N VAL A 93 4.52 -11.42 -3.01
CA VAL A 93 3.82 -10.14 -2.82
C VAL A 93 3.35 -9.57 -4.16
N ALA A 94 4.21 -9.57 -5.19
CA ALA A 94 3.85 -9.11 -6.52
C ALA A 94 2.71 -9.91 -7.15
N ARG A 95 2.73 -11.25 -6.99
CA ARG A 95 1.68 -12.13 -7.49
C ARG A 95 0.36 -11.85 -6.78
N ARG A 96 0.35 -11.76 -5.45
CA ARG A 96 -0.87 -11.49 -4.68
C ARG A 96 -1.47 -10.12 -5.01
N MET A 97 -0.62 -9.11 -5.22
CA MET A 97 -1.05 -7.77 -5.63
C MET A 97 -1.65 -7.70 -7.04
N ARG A 98 -1.52 -8.73 -7.89
CA ARG A 98 -2.20 -8.75 -9.19
C ARG A 98 -3.70 -8.97 -9.08
N GLU A 99 -4.14 -9.65 -8.02
CA GLU A 99 -5.55 -9.96 -7.77
C GLU A 99 -6.30 -8.78 -7.12
N VAL A 100 -5.57 -7.77 -6.65
CA VAL A 100 -6.13 -6.63 -5.92
C VAL A 100 -6.19 -5.40 -6.82
N ASN A 101 -7.40 -4.88 -7.04
CA ASN A 101 -7.61 -3.59 -7.70
C ASN A 101 -7.71 -2.49 -6.65
N VAL A 102 -6.56 -1.95 -6.25
CA VAL A 102 -6.44 -0.90 -5.23
C VAL A 102 -7.11 0.39 -5.67
N ALA A 103 -6.96 0.76 -6.95
CA ALA A 103 -7.58 1.95 -7.50
C ALA A 103 -9.11 1.91 -7.39
N ARG A 104 -9.72 0.78 -7.73
CA ARG A 104 -11.16 0.57 -7.58
C ARG A 104 -11.59 0.57 -6.12
N ALA A 105 -10.85 -0.10 -5.23
CA ALA A 105 -11.16 -0.11 -3.81
C ALA A 105 -11.09 1.30 -3.20
N ALA A 106 -10.10 2.10 -3.60
CA ALA A 106 -9.98 3.51 -3.22
C ALA A 106 -11.14 4.34 -3.78
N GLY A 107 -11.53 4.14 -5.04
CA GLY A 107 -12.68 4.83 -5.63
C GLY A 107 -14.00 4.46 -4.96
N GLU A 108 -14.22 3.19 -4.61
CA GLU A 108 -15.38 2.75 -3.84
C GLU A 108 -15.43 3.38 -2.45
N PHE A 109 -14.26 3.53 -1.81
CA PHE A 109 -14.12 4.22 -0.53
C PHE A 109 -14.47 5.71 -0.62
N LEU A 110 -14.04 6.39 -1.68
CA LEU A 110 -14.31 7.82 -1.88
C LEU A 110 -15.77 8.12 -2.28
N VAL A 111 -16.46 7.16 -2.91
CA VAL A 111 -17.83 7.37 -3.42
C VAL A 111 -18.92 7.00 -2.42
N GLN A 112 -18.70 6.02 -1.54
CA GLN A 112 -19.76 5.54 -0.65
C GLN A 112 -19.89 6.37 0.61
N GLN A 113 -20.98 7.15 0.68
CA GLN A 113 -21.62 7.49 1.96
C GLN A 113 -22.31 6.23 2.52
N ARG A 114 -22.17 6.02 3.83
CA ARG A 114 -22.52 4.79 4.57
C ARG A 114 -23.99 4.39 4.41
N GLU A 115 -24.24 3.29 3.73
CA GLU A 115 -25.38 2.42 4.04
C GLU A 115 -24.95 0.94 3.96
N GLY A 116 -24.85 0.25 5.11
CA GLY A 116 -24.75 -1.22 5.18
C GLY A 116 -23.64 -1.87 6.03
N GLU A 117 -23.86 -3.14 6.41
CA GLU A 117 -23.06 -4.00 7.31
C GLU A 117 -21.58 -4.22 6.91
N ALA A 118 -21.19 -3.84 5.69
CA ALA A 118 -19.79 -3.77 5.25
C ALA A 118 -18.96 -2.71 6.03
N GLY A 119 -19.61 -1.90 6.87
CA GLY A 119 -19.01 -0.82 7.65
C GLY A 119 -17.94 -1.22 8.67
N ARG A 120 -17.98 -2.41 9.29
CA ARG A 120 -17.01 -2.78 10.35
C ARG A 120 -15.64 -3.19 9.80
N LEU A 121 -15.60 -4.01 8.75
CA LEU A 121 -14.35 -4.38 8.07
C LEU A 121 -13.70 -3.16 7.42
N ARG A 122 -14.51 -2.28 6.81
CA ARG A 122 -14.04 -1.01 6.25
C ARG A 122 -13.58 -0.05 7.34
N ALA A 123 -14.29 0.09 8.45
CA ALA A 123 -13.85 0.90 9.58
C ALA A 123 -12.50 0.43 10.14
N GLY A 124 -12.25 -0.88 10.22
CA GLY A 124 -10.95 -1.42 10.61
C GLY A 124 -9.83 -1.06 9.63
N VAL A 125 -10.08 -1.16 8.31
CA VAL A 125 -9.10 -0.76 7.27
C VAL A 125 -8.86 0.75 7.26
N ILE A 126 -9.90 1.55 7.48
CA ILE A 126 -9.82 3.01 7.58
C ILE A 126 -9.00 3.41 8.80
N GLN A 127 -9.29 2.80 9.96
CA GLN A 127 -8.54 3.04 11.19
C GLN A 127 -7.06 2.69 11.00
N LEU A 128 -6.76 1.54 10.38
CA LEU A 128 -5.38 1.15 10.05
C LEU A 128 -4.72 2.13 9.07
N ALA A 129 -5.44 2.64 8.07
CA ALA A 129 -4.92 3.64 7.14
C ALA A 129 -4.63 4.98 7.83
N VAL A 130 -5.51 5.41 8.74
CA VAL A 130 -5.31 6.61 9.57
C VAL A 130 -4.13 6.43 10.51
N ASP A 131 -4.07 5.31 11.22
CA ASP A 131 -2.98 4.99 12.15
C ASP A 131 -1.65 4.90 11.39
N LEU A 132 -1.64 4.37 10.17
CA LEU A 132 -0.47 4.40 9.28
C LEU A 132 -0.11 5.84 8.85
N LEU A 133 -1.06 6.65 8.41
CA LEU A 133 -0.83 8.06 8.02
C LEU A 133 -0.40 8.96 9.19
N GLN A 134 -0.68 8.54 10.43
CA GLN A 134 -0.29 9.24 11.67
C GLN A 134 1.02 8.72 12.25
N SER A 135 1.29 7.42 12.14
CA SER A 135 2.51 6.79 12.66
C SER A 135 3.70 6.92 11.71
N LEU A 136 3.44 7.08 10.41
CA LEU A 136 4.48 7.33 9.43
C LEU A 136 4.85 8.81 9.45
N ASP A 137 6.15 9.07 9.53
CA ASP A 137 6.76 10.39 9.42
C ASP A 137 6.23 11.11 8.15
N PRO A 138 5.48 12.23 8.29
CA PRO A 138 4.87 12.94 7.18
C PRO A 138 5.88 13.36 6.11
N ASP A 139 7.08 13.73 6.54
CA ASP A 139 8.15 14.19 5.67
C ASP A 139 8.71 13.04 4.84
N ARG A 140 8.85 11.84 5.43
CA ARG A 140 9.33 10.66 4.70
C ARG A 140 8.36 10.23 3.62
N LEU A 141 7.06 10.17 3.92
CA LEU A 141 6.05 9.79 2.91
C LEU A 141 5.91 10.86 1.83
N GLY A 142 5.83 12.14 2.22
CA GLY A 142 5.75 13.25 1.28
C GLY A 142 6.91 13.27 0.30
N ASN A 143 8.14 13.08 0.80
CA ASN A 143 9.35 12.98 -0.02
C ASN A 143 9.38 11.73 -0.91
N GLN A 144 8.87 10.59 -0.43
CA GLN A 144 8.78 9.38 -1.26
C GLN A 144 7.78 9.53 -2.41
N VAL A 145 6.62 10.13 -2.15
CA VAL A 145 5.62 10.41 -3.19
C VAL A 145 6.15 11.45 -4.16
N LYS A 146 6.76 12.53 -3.67
CA LYS A 146 7.46 13.54 -4.49
C LYS A 146 8.45 12.88 -5.45
N ALA A 147 9.36 12.06 -4.92
CA ALA A 147 10.35 11.36 -5.73
C ALA A 147 9.72 10.34 -6.70
N GLY A 148 8.60 9.72 -6.31
CA GLY A 148 7.81 8.86 -7.20
C GLY A 148 7.22 9.62 -8.39
N LEU A 149 6.58 10.76 -8.12
CA LEU A 149 5.98 11.64 -9.13
C LEU A 149 7.03 12.28 -10.03
N ALA A 150 8.10 12.83 -9.46
CA ALA A 150 9.22 13.41 -10.21
C ALA A 150 9.78 12.42 -11.22
N ARG A 151 10.08 11.18 -10.80
CA ARG A 151 10.55 10.11 -11.70
C ARG A 151 9.56 9.71 -12.78
N GLN A 152 8.26 9.90 -12.55
CA GLN A 152 7.23 9.59 -13.55
C GLN A 152 7.12 10.73 -14.56
N ILE A 153 7.18 11.99 -14.10
CA ILE A 153 7.17 13.20 -14.94
C ILE A 153 8.46 13.28 -15.78
N GLU A 154 9.61 12.91 -15.22
CA GLU A 154 10.89 12.84 -15.94
C GLU A 154 10.81 11.95 -17.18
N LYS A 155 10.08 10.83 -17.10
CA LYS A 155 9.94 9.86 -18.19
C LYS A 155 8.97 10.28 -19.29
N VAL A 156 8.14 11.27 -19.04
CA VAL A 156 7.16 11.77 -20.01
C VAL A 156 7.74 13.01 -20.67
N GLU A 157 7.80 13.00 -21.99
CA GLU A 157 8.09 14.21 -22.77
C GLU A 157 6.87 15.13 -22.67
N VAL A 158 7.04 16.26 -22.00
CA VAL A 158 5.95 17.22 -21.72
C VAL A 158 5.70 18.10 -22.94
N SER A 159 6.75 18.39 -23.73
CA SER A 159 6.64 19.28 -24.89
C SER A 159 5.56 18.85 -25.91
N PRO A 160 5.54 17.59 -26.41
CA PRO A 160 4.55 17.20 -27.40
C PRO A 160 3.11 17.17 -26.86
N LEU A 161 2.95 16.89 -25.55
CA LEU A 161 1.66 16.93 -24.88
C LEU A 161 1.12 18.36 -24.79
N LEU A 162 1.97 19.31 -24.40
CA LEU A 162 1.61 20.73 -24.36
C LEU A 162 1.23 21.26 -25.73
N GLY A 163 1.97 20.91 -26.78
CA GLY A 163 1.63 21.31 -28.13
C GLY A 163 0.27 20.76 -28.60
N LYS A 164 -0.03 19.48 -28.33
CA LYS A 164 -1.36 18.90 -28.63
C LYS A 164 -2.50 19.56 -27.86
N MET A 165 -2.25 19.90 -26.59
CA MET A 165 -3.23 20.61 -25.77
C MET A 165 -3.48 22.02 -26.30
N LEU A 166 -2.41 22.72 -26.71
CA LEU A 166 -2.51 24.05 -27.31
C LEU A 166 -3.25 24.00 -28.64
N ASP A 167 -2.94 23.04 -29.52
CA ASP A 167 -3.68 22.80 -30.77
C ASP A 167 -5.17 22.56 -30.52
N ALA A 168 -5.52 21.70 -29.56
CA ALA A 168 -6.91 21.44 -29.21
C ALA A 168 -7.62 22.69 -28.67
N ALA A 169 -6.94 23.48 -27.84
CA ALA A 169 -7.47 24.74 -27.31
C ALA A 169 -7.63 25.83 -28.39
N ILE A 170 -6.77 25.80 -29.42
CA ILE A 170 -6.89 26.66 -30.60
C ILE A 170 -8.08 26.24 -31.46
N ALA A 171 -8.20 24.94 -31.78
CA ALA A 171 -9.28 24.38 -32.57
C ALA A 171 -10.66 24.64 -31.93
N ASP A 172 -10.79 24.45 -30.62
CA ASP A 172 -12.03 24.70 -29.87
C ASP A 172 -12.25 26.19 -29.52
N GLN A 173 -11.36 27.10 -29.94
CA GLN A 173 -11.39 28.54 -29.60
C GLN A 173 -11.35 28.84 -28.08
N ARG A 174 -10.99 27.87 -27.24
CA ARG A 174 -10.91 27.99 -25.77
C ARG A 174 -9.80 28.92 -25.29
N HIS A 175 -8.82 29.21 -26.13
CA HIS A 175 -7.74 30.15 -25.83
C HIS A 175 -8.16 31.62 -25.90
N ARG A 176 -9.28 31.96 -26.56
CA ARG A 176 -9.71 33.34 -26.77
C ARG A 176 -9.90 34.15 -25.47
N PRO A 177 -10.61 33.64 -24.44
CA PRO A 177 -10.75 34.38 -23.19
C PRO A 177 -9.43 34.63 -22.46
N LEU A 178 -8.44 33.72 -22.61
CA LEU A 178 -7.11 33.91 -22.05
C LEU A 178 -6.35 35.01 -22.78
N VAL A 179 -6.43 35.06 -24.10
CA VAL A 179 -5.84 36.13 -24.92
C VAL A 179 -6.48 37.47 -24.58
N ASP A 180 -7.82 37.53 -24.49
CA ASP A 180 -8.55 38.75 -24.09
C ASP A 180 -8.14 39.20 -22.68
N GLY A 181 -8.00 38.25 -21.75
CA GLY A 181 -7.50 38.50 -20.40
C GLY A 181 -6.07 39.06 -20.39
N MET A 182 -5.17 38.50 -21.19
CA MET A 182 -3.78 39.00 -21.32
C MET A 182 -3.72 40.40 -21.91
N ILE A 183 -4.53 40.71 -22.93
CA ILE A 183 -4.55 42.04 -23.55
C ILE A 183 -5.08 43.07 -22.53
N ARG A 184 -6.15 42.73 -21.80
CA ARG A 184 -6.68 43.58 -20.71
C ARG A 184 -5.65 43.80 -19.62
N TRP A 185 -5.02 42.74 -19.13
CA TRP A 185 -3.96 42.83 -18.12
C TRP A 185 -2.78 43.68 -18.61
N THR A 186 -2.42 43.59 -19.89
CA THR A 186 -1.37 44.42 -20.50
C THR A 186 -1.77 45.91 -20.49
N GLY A 187 -3.02 46.22 -20.84
CA GLY A 187 -3.57 47.57 -20.77
C GLY A 187 -3.56 48.13 -19.34
N GLU A 188 -4.10 47.38 -18.38
CA GLU A 188 -4.16 47.77 -16.97
C GLU A 188 -2.75 47.92 -16.35
N THR A 189 -1.81 47.05 -16.72
CA THR A 189 -0.42 47.14 -16.25
C THR A 189 0.29 48.34 -16.86
N LEU A 190 0.02 48.65 -18.14
CA LEU A 190 0.56 49.84 -18.80
C LEU A 190 0.04 51.11 -18.14
N GLU A 191 -1.26 51.17 -17.84
CA GLU A 191 -1.92 52.28 -17.14
C GLU A 191 -1.37 52.48 -15.72
N ALA A 192 -1.27 51.39 -14.93
CA ALA A 192 -0.74 51.44 -13.58
C ALA A 192 0.74 51.89 -13.51
N ASN A 193 1.47 51.81 -14.62
CA ASN A 193 2.88 52.16 -14.71
C ASN A 193 3.15 53.28 -15.73
N GLU A 194 2.13 54.08 -16.07
CA GLU A 194 2.19 55.06 -17.14
C GLU A 194 3.36 56.05 -16.97
N ASP A 195 3.57 56.58 -15.77
CA ASP A 195 4.65 57.53 -15.48
C ASP A 195 6.03 56.93 -15.74
N MET A 196 6.22 55.65 -15.39
CA MET A 196 7.48 54.94 -15.63
C MET A 196 7.71 54.75 -17.14
N VAL A 197 6.67 54.34 -17.87
CA VAL A 197 6.77 54.14 -19.33
C VAL A 197 7.00 55.46 -20.06
N ARG A 198 6.30 56.52 -19.65
CA ARG A 198 6.47 57.89 -20.12
C ARG A 198 7.91 58.37 -19.92
N ALA A 199 8.44 58.24 -18.70
CA ALA A 199 9.82 58.61 -18.39
C ALA A 199 10.83 57.82 -19.22
N MET A 200 10.59 56.52 -19.43
CA MET A 200 11.44 55.66 -20.26
C MET A 200 11.42 56.07 -21.75
N ILE A 201 10.25 56.43 -22.29
CA ILE A 201 10.12 56.94 -23.66
C ILE A 201 10.84 58.28 -23.79
N GLN A 202 10.66 59.21 -22.85
CA GLN A 202 11.35 60.51 -22.84
C GLN A 202 12.87 60.35 -22.75
N ASN A 203 13.36 59.46 -21.87
CA ASN A 203 14.79 59.21 -21.71
C ASN A 203 15.45 58.58 -22.95
N ARG A 204 14.73 57.74 -23.69
CA ARG A 204 15.21 57.20 -24.97
C ARG A 204 15.07 58.19 -26.13
N ALA A 205 14.01 58.99 -26.15
CA ALA A 205 13.79 60.05 -27.13
C ALA A 205 14.86 61.16 -27.03
N ASN A 206 15.33 61.45 -25.80
CA ASN A 206 16.44 62.36 -25.51
C ASN A 206 17.75 62.05 -26.26
N ALA A 207 17.95 60.82 -26.76
CA ALA A 207 19.13 60.47 -27.55
C ALA A 207 19.05 60.94 -29.02
N VAL A 208 17.85 61.24 -29.54
CA VAL A 208 17.62 61.56 -30.97
C VAL A 208 16.90 62.90 -31.18
N LEU A 209 16.10 63.38 -30.22
CA LEU A 209 15.11 64.45 -30.44
C LEU A 209 15.34 65.78 -29.68
N ARG A 210 16.49 65.97 -29.03
CA ARG A 210 16.81 67.19 -28.22
C ARG A 210 16.66 68.53 -28.93
N TRP A 211 16.49 68.59 -30.26
CA TRP A 211 16.44 69.84 -31.02
C TRP A 211 15.03 70.37 -31.32
N THR A 212 13.96 69.63 -31.02
CA THR A 212 12.59 70.00 -31.48
C THR A 212 11.59 70.34 -30.36
N GLY A 213 11.92 70.17 -29.08
CA GLY A 213 11.00 70.51 -27.97
C GLY A 213 9.71 69.67 -27.92
N LEU A 214 9.71 68.49 -28.54
CA LEU A 214 8.54 67.62 -28.73
C LEU A 214 8.47 66.43 -27.76
N ASP A 215 9.43 66.29 -26.83
CA ASP A 215 9.60 65.07 -26.02
C ASP A 215 8.37 64.69 -25.18
N GLU A 216 7.68 65.67 -24.60
CA GLU A 216 6.50 65.42 -23.75
C GLU A 216 5.25 65.06 -24.56
N ARG A 217 5.07 65.70 -25.72
CA ARG A 217 3.92 65.43 -26.61
C ARG A 217 4.07 64.08 -27.30
N LEU A 218 5.31 63.71 -27.65
CA LEU A 218 5.58 62.43 -28.27
C LEU A 218 5.25 61.27 -27.34
N ALA A 219 5.72 61.31 -26.08
CA ALA A 219 5.44 60.27 -25.10
C ALA A 219 3.93 60.07 -24.87
N ASN A 220 3.18 61.16 -24.72
CA ASN A 220 1.72 61.13 -24.64
C ASN A 220 1.09 60.46 -25.87
N SER A 221 1.44 60.93 -27.07
CA SER A 221 0.85 60.42 -28.31
C SER A 221 1.12 58.92 -28.54
N VAL A 222 2.28 58.43 -28.11
CA VAL A 222 2.65 57.02 -28.21
C VAL A 222 1.85 56.17 -27.21
N LEU A 223 1.72 56.64 -25.97
CA LEU A 223 0.90 55.99 -24.95
C LEU A 223 -0.58 55.94 -25.36
N ASP A 224 -1.14 57.06 -25.81
CA ASP A 224 -2.52 57.14 -26.32
C ASP A 224 -2.73 56.18 -27.50
N GLY A 225 -1.76 56.13 -28.43
CA GLY A 225 -1.77 55.19 -29.54
C GLY A 225 -1.74 53.72 -29.10
N LEU A 226 -0.95 53.38 -28.08
CA LEU A 226 -0.88 52.03 -27.51
C LEU A 226 -2.18 51.64 -26.80
N TYR A 227 -2.76 52.53 -26.00
CA TYR A 227 -4.05 52.28 -25.35
C TYR A 227 -5.16 52.07 -26.38
N ARG A 228 -5.21 52.94 -27.39
CA ARG A 228 -6.16 52.81 -28.48
C ARG A 228 -6.01 51.49 -29.23
N LEU A 229 -4.77 51.09 -29.53
CA LEU A 229 -4.48 49.81 -30.18
C LEU A 229 -4.93 48.62 -29.33
N LEU A 230 -4.63 48.62 -28.03
CA LEU A 230 -5.05 47.55 -27.11
C LEU A 230 -6.59 47.46 -27.01
N ALA A 231 -7.27 48.61 -26.96
CA ALA A 231 -8.73 48.67 -26.97
C ALA A 231 -9.32 48.16 -28.30
N GLU A 232 -8.76 48.56 -29.44
CA GLU A 232 -9.18 48.10 -30.76
C GLU A 232 -9.01 46.58 -30.91
N VAL A 233 -7.90 46.00 -30.42
CA VAL A 233 -7.68 44.54 -30.43
C VAL A 233 -8.67 43.79 -29.52
N LEU A 234 -9.08 44.39 -28.39
CA LEU A 234 -10.07 43.81 -27.47
C LEU A 234 -11.48 43.83 -28.05
N VAL A 235 -11.86 44.90 -28.75
CA VAL A 235 -13.22 45.11 -29.26
C VAL A 235 -13.46 44.44 -30.61
N ASP A 236 -12.44 44.38 -31.48
CA ASP A 236 -12.53 43.77 -32.81
C ASP A 236 -11.94 42.34 -32.82
N PRO A 237 -12.77 41.29 -32.89
CA PRO A 237 -12.30 39.92 -33.01
C PRO A 237 -11.56 39.63 -34.33
N GLY A 238 -11.75 40.46 -35.36
CA GLY A 238 -11.08 40.36 -36.67
C GLY A 238 -9.76 41.12 -36.75
N HIS A 239 -9.29 41.73 -35.66
CA HIS A 239 -8.15 42.63 -35.70
C HIS A 239 -6.87 41.92 -36.19
N PRO A 240 -6.08 42.50 -37.12
CA PRO A 240 -4.88 41.85 -37.70
C PRO A 240 -3.84 41.38 -36.66
N LEU A 241 -3.69 42.11 -35.55
CA LEU A 241 -2.79 41.70 -34.46
C LEU A 241 -3.26 40.44 -33.74
N ARG A 242 -4.58 40.25 -33.60
CA ARG A 242 -5.17 39.05 -33.02
C ARG A 242 -4.88 37.84 -33.93
N GLY A 243 -5.05 38.00 -35.23
CA GLY A 243 -4.68 36.97 -36.21
C GLY A 243 -3.18 36.61 -36.16
N LYS A 244 -2.29 37.59 -35.96
CA LYS A 244 -0.85 37.32 -35.77
C LYS A 244 -0.56 36.58 -34.46
N LEU A 245 -1.26 36.90 -33.37
CA LEU A 245 -1.16 36.18 -32.11
C LEU A 245 -1.62 34.73 -32.26
N GLU A 246 -2.77 34.50 -32.89
CA GLU A 246 -3.31 33.15 -33.15
C GLU A 246 -2.35 32.34 -34.05
N ALA A 247 -1.81 32.93 -35.11
CA ALA A 247 -0.81 32.29 -35.96
C ALA A 247 0.49 31.97 -35.19
N GLY A 248 0.93 32.87 -34.30
CA GLY A 248 2.08 32.63 -33.42
C GLY A 248 1.84 31.49 -32.42
N LEU A 249 0.64 31.40 -31.84
CA LEU A 249 0.25 30.31 -30.95
C LEU A 249 0.18 28.96 -31.69
N ALA A 250 -0.35 28.95 -32.92
CA ALA A 250 -0.35 27.76 -33.76
C ALA A 250 1.08 27.34 -34.16
N GLY A 251 1.95 28.30 -34.49
CA GLY A 251 3.37 28.04 -34.72
C GLY A 251 4.05 27.45 -33.50
N LEU A 252 3.82 28.01 -32.31
CA LEU A 252 4.33 27.47 -31.06
C LEU A 252 3.83 26.05 -30.78
N ALA A 253 2.55 25.77 -31.04
CA ALA A 253 1.97 24.43 -30.87
C ALA A 253 2.63 23.40 -31.79
N ALA A 254 2.92 23.79 -33.04
CA ALA A 254 3.65 22.97 -34.00
C ALA A 254 5.12 22.77 -33.57
N ASP A 255 5.81 23.82 -33.15
CA ASP A 255 7.21 23.76 -32.70
C ASP A 255 7.36 22.86 -31.46
N LEU A 256 6.47 22.99 -30.47
CA LEU A 256 6.42 22.12 -29.30
C LEU A 256 6.27 20.64 -29.66
N GLN A 257 5.63 20.35 -30.79
CA GLN A 257 5.40 19.00 -31.29
C GLN A 257 6.46 18.52 -32.28
N ALA A 258 7.14 19.36 -33.04
CA ALA A 258 7.98 18.90 -34.14
C ALA A 258 9.43 19.41 -34.06
N ASP A 259 9.67 20.59 -33.47
CA ASP A 259 10.99 21.20 -33.40
C ASP A 259 11.81 20.59 -32.24
N PRO A 260 12.96 19.95 -32.53
CA PRO A 260 13.86 19.42 -31.50
C PRO A 260 14.39 20.48 -30.54
N ALA A 261 14.64 21.71 -31.00
CA ALA A 261 15.21 22.77 -30.16
C ALA A 261 14.19 23.27 -29.13
N MET A 262 12.95 23.53 -29.56
CA MET A 262 11.85 23.88 -28.65
C MET A 262 11.58 22.77 -27.63
N ARG A 263 11.53 21.51 -28.09
CA ARG A 263 11.37 20.35 -27.19
C ARG A 263 12.46 20.30 -26.13
N ALA A 264 13.72 20.43 -26.52
CA ALA A 264 14.84 20.43 -25.57
C ALA A 264 14.71 21.57 -24.53
N LYS A 265 14.29 22.76 -24.96
CA LYS A 265 14.08 23.91 -24.06
C LYS A 265 12.98 23.66 -23.03
N VAL A 266 11.87 23.05 -23.43
CA VAL A 266 10.76 22.70 -22.52
C VAL A 266 11.18 21.60 -21.56
N GLU A 267 11.88 20.58 -22.04
CA GLU A 267 12.37 19.49 -21.18
C GLU A 267 13.41 20.00 -20.17
N GLN A 268 14.25 20.97 -20.56
CA GLN A 268 15.15 21.64 -19.62
C GLN A 268 14.37 22.41 -18.56
N LEU A 269 13.38 23.23 -18.96
CA LEU A 269 12.54 23.97 -18.02
C LEU A 269 11.80 23.05 -17.04
N LYS A 270 11.29 21.91 -17.53
CA LYS A 270 10.69 20.85 -16.72
C LYS A 270 11.67 20.35 -15.66
N ASN A 271 12.89 20.02 -16.05
CA ASN A 271 13.90 19.50 -15.14
C ASN A 271 14.34 20.55 -14.11
N ASP A 272 14.49 21.80 -14.54
CA ASP A 272 14.82 22.93 -13.65
C ASP A 272 13.72 23.12 -12.60
N LEU A 273 12.45 23.09 -13.00
CA LEU A 273 11.29 23.14 -12.09
C LEU A 273 11.26 21.95 -11.11
N LEU A 274 11.50 20.73 -11.59
CA LEU A 274 11.53 19.54 -10.74
C LEU A 274 12.69 19.57 -9.72
N SER A 275 13.80 20.19 -10.09
CA SER A 275 14.98 20.34 -9.22
C SER A 275 14.87 21.53 -8.25
N ASN A 276 13.90 22.42 -8.45
CA ASN A 276 13.75 23.64 -7.65
C ASN A 276 13.29 23.31 -6.21
N PRO A 277 14.03 23.76 -5.17
CA PRO A 277 13.66 23.56 -3.78
C PRO A 277 12.28 24.12 -3.44
N ALA A 278 11.91 25.29 -3.96
CA ALA A 278 10.63 25.95 -3.68
C ALA A 278 9.43 25.12 -4.18
N VAL A 279 9.58 24.41 -5.30
CA VAL A 279 8.55 23.48 -5.80
C VAL A 279 8.42 22.28 -4.87
N GLY A 280 9.54 21.84 -4.28
CA GLY A 280 9.57 20.83 -3.24
C GLY A 280 8.78 21.23 -1.99
N ASP A 281 9.03 22.43 -1.47
CA ASP A 281 8.36 22.93 -0.26
C ASP A 281 6.87 23.16 -0.49
N TRP A 282 6.51 23.72 -1.65
CA TRP A 282 5.12 23.85 -2.07
C TRP A 282 4.40 22.49 -2.14
N TRP A 283 5.05 21.47 -2.69
CA TRP A 283 4.53 20.10 -2.73
C TRP A 283 4.30 19.54 -1.33
N MET A 284 5.22 19.76 -0.39
CA MET A 284 5.05 19.33 1.00
C MET A 284 3.84 19.99 1.65
N GLY A 285 3.58 21.27 1.37
CA GLY A 285 2.36 21.95 1.82
C GLY A 285 1.08 21.34 1.24
N ILE A 286 1.08 20.93 -0.03
CA ILE A 286 -0.06 20.22 -0.64
C ILE A 286 -0.26 18.85 -0.01
N TRP A 287 0.83 18.10 0.14
CA TRP A 287 0.82 16.78 0.75
C TRP A 287 0.23 16.82 2.15
N GLU A 288 0.63 17.79 2.97
CA GLU A 288 0.13 17.91 4.34
C GLU A 288 -1.37 18.23 4.38
N ARG A 289 -1.84 19.13 3.51
CA ARG A 289 -3.28 19.42 3.37
C ARG A 289 -4.08 18.19 2.95
N LEU A 290 -3.57 17.41 1.99
CA LEU A 290 -4.19 16.16 1.56
C LEU A 290 -4.21 15.12 2.70
N ARG A 291 -3.09 14.97 3.42
CA ARG A 291 -2.97 14.04 4.55
C ARG A 291 -3.98 14.36 5.64
N LEU A 292 -4.07 15.63 6.05
CA LEU A 292 -5.03 16.08 7.06
C LEU A 292 -6.47 15.89 6.58
N GLY A 293 -6.79 16.26 5.33
CA GLY A 293 -8.12 16.06 4.77
C GLY A 293 -8.55 14.58 4.72
N LEU A 294 -7.63 13.66 4.42
CA LEU A 294 -7.90 12.22 4.44
C LEU A 294 -8.10 11.69 5.87
N ILE A 295 -7.35 12.19 6.84
CA ILE A 295 -7.51 11.84 8.26
C ILE A 295 -8.86 12.31 8.78
N ASP A 296 -9.25 13.54 8.46
CA ASP A 296 -10.52 14.12 8.90
C ASP A 296 -11.71 13.39 8.26
N MET A 297 -11.63 13.07 6.96
CA MET A 297 -12.65 12.25 6.28
C MET A 297 -12.78 10.84 6.88
N ALA A 298 -11.67 10.26 7.32
CA ALA A 298 -11.67 8.96 7.96
C ALA A 298 -12.25 8.99 9.39
N ARG A 299 -12.07 10.10 10.11
CA ARG A 299 -12.58 10.29 11.49
C ARG A 299 -14.04 10.71 11.53
N ASP A 300 -14.46 11.61 10.64
CA ASP A 300 -15.84 12.07 10.53
C ASP A 300 -16.32 12.08 9.06
N PRO A 301 -16.85 10.94 8.58
CA PRO A 301 -17.36 10.81 7.22
C PRO A 301 -18.57 11.71 6.91
N ASN A 302 -19.28 12.21 7.93
CA ASN A 302 -20.47 13.04 7.77
C ASN A 302 -20.15 14.54 7.92
N GLY A 303 -19.13 14.91 8.71
CA GLY A 303 -18.73 16.29 8.95
C GLY A 303 -17.69 16.86 7.97
N ALA A 304 -16.82 16.02 7.39
CA ALA A 304 -15.70 16.47 6.55
C ALA A 304 -16.01 16.54 5.04
N LEU A 305 -17.21 16.14 4.61
CA LEU A 305 -17.65 16.15 3.20
C LEU A 305 -18.60 17.32 2.86
N GLY A 306 -18.59 18.38 3.65
CA GLY A 306 -19.29 19.62 3.30
C GLY A 306 -18.48 20.47 2.32
N GLY A 307 -19.01 20.72 1.11
CA GLY A 307 -18.48 21.71 0.16
C GLY A 307 -17.65 21.15 -1.01
N GLN A 308 -16.91 22.03 -1.69
CA GLN A 308 -16.22 21.74 -2.97
C GLN A 308 -15.16 20.62 -2.86
N PHE A 309 -14.51 20.47 -1.70
CA PHE A 309 -13.48 19.43 -1.51
C PHE A 309 -14.06 18.02 -1.45
N GLY A 310 -15.18 17.83 -0.75
CA GLY A 310 -15.89 16.56 -0.72
C GLY A 310 -16.41 16.16 -2.10
N GLN A 311 -16.88 17.14 -2.87
CA GLN A 311 -17.31 16.92 -4.26
C GLN A 311 -16.16 16.53 -5.19
N ALA A 312 -15.00 17.20 -5.07
CA ALA A 312 -13.80 16.84 -5.82
C ALA A 312 -13.29 15.41 -5.48
N LEU A 313 -13.35 15.02 -4.20
CA LEU A 313 -13.00 13.66 -3.77
C LEU A 313 -13.98 12.61 -4.31
N LYS A 314 -15.28 12.94 -4.35
CA LYS A 314 -16.30 12.07 -4.93
C LYS A 314 -16.08 11.89 -6.44
N GLU A 315 -15.86 12.98 -7.17
CA GLU A 315 -15.56 12.94 -8.61
C GLU A 315 -14.28 12.16 -8.91
N LEU A 316 -13.23 12.32 -8.07
CA LEU A 316 -12.03 11.50 -8.14
C LEU A 316 -12.35 10.02 -7.91
N GLY A 317 -13.18 9.71 -6.92
CA GLY A 317 -13.62 8.35 -6.63
C GLY A 317 -14.41 7.70 -7.79
N GLU A 318 -15.31 8.46 -8.41
CA GLU A 318 -16.07 8.04 -9.59
C GLU A 318 -15.14 7.78 -10.78
N THR A 319 -14.19 8.68 -11.02
CA THR A 319 -13.17 8.55 -12.07
C THR A 319 -12.30 7.31 -11.85
N LEU A 320 -11.85 7.08 -10.60
CA LEU A 320 -11.06 5.90 -10.23
C LEU A 320 -11.83 4.59 -10.44
N LYS A 321 -13.16 4.59 -10.31
CA LYS A 321 -14.01 3.41 -10.58
C LYS A 321 -14.27 3.22 -12.08
N ALA A 322 -14.44 4.31 -12.82
CA ALA A 322 -14.88 4.28 -14.20
C ALA A 322 -13.74 4.06 -15.20
N ASP A 323 -12.53 4.60 -14.95
CA ASP A 323 -11.42 4.57 -15.91
C ASP A 323 -10.47 3.37 -15.70
N PRO A 324 -10.48 2.35 -16.60
CA PRO A 324 -9.61 1.19 -16.49
C PRO A 324 -8.12 1.52 -16.73
N ALA A 325 -7.81 2.52 -17.56
CA ALA A 325 -6.44 2.91 -17.87
C ALA A 325 -5.79 3.56 -16.64
N LEU A 326 -6.52 4.45 -15.95
CA LEU A 326 -6.08 5.04 -14.69
C LEU A 326 -5.90 3.98 -13.60
N GLN A 327 -6.85 3.04 -13.48
CA GLN A 327 -6.73 1.91 -12.53
C GLN A 327 -5.47 1.09 -12.78
N LEU A 328 -5.15 0.78 -14.05
CA LEU A 328 -3.95 0.02 -14.40
C LEU A 328 -2.67 0.76 -13.99
N GLN A 329 -2.61 2.08 -14.19
CA GLN A 329 -1.45 2.89 -13.80
C GLN A 329 -1.26 2.91 -12.28
N ILE A 330 -2.34 3.19 -11.52
CA ILE A 330 -2.31 3.24 -10.07
C ILE A 330 -1.99 1.86 -9.48
N ASN A 331 -2.64 0.79 -9.94
CA ASN A 331 -2.38 -0.56 -9.47
C ASN A 331 -0.93 -1.01 -9.75
N ARG A 332 -0.35 -0.62 -10.90
CA ARG A 332 1.07 -0.85 -11.20
C ARG A 332 1.98 -0.09 -10.24
N LEU A 333 1.67 1.19 -9.96
CA LEU A 333 2.44 2.01 -9.04
C LEU A 333 2.40 1.42 -7.63
N VAL A 334 1.20 1.18 -7.09
CA VAL A 334 1.02 0.60 -5.75
C VAL A 334 1.71 -0.75 -5.65
N ARG A 335 1.56 -1.63 -6.64
CA ARG A 335 2.26 -2.92 -6.65
C ARG A 335 3.77 -2.75 -6.58
N ARG A 336 4.37 -1.86 -7.39
CA ARG A 336 5.82 -1.61 -7.34
C ARG A 336 6.25 -1.08 -5.97
N THR A 337 5.48 -0.15 -5.40
CA THR A 337 5.76 0.43 -4.09
C THR A 337 5.69 -0.63 -2.99
N VAL A 338 4.61 -1.42 -2.93
CA VAL A 338 4.44 -2.50 -1.94
C VAL A 338 5.53 -3.56 -2.07
N VAL A 339 5.89 -3.96 -3.30
CA VAL A 339 7.00 -4.89 -3.53
C VAL A 339 8.34 -4.30 -3.06
N GLY A 340 8.58 -3.02 -3.34
CA GLY A 340 9.76 -2.31 -2.87
C GLY A 340 9.82 -2.20 -1.34
N ILE A 341 8.68 -1.95 -0.69
CA ILE A 341 8.56 -1.92 0.78
C ILE A 341 8.81 -3.32 1.35
N ALA A 342 8.16 -4.36 0.82
CA ALA A 342 8.36 -5.74 1.26
C ALA A 342 9.84 -6.17 1.14
N SER A 343 10.52 -5.75 0.07
CA SER A 343 11.95 -6.02 -0.09
C SER A 343 12.84 -5.28 0.91
N ARG A 344 12.48 -4.06 1.33
CA ARG A 344 13.29 -3.24 2.25
C ARG A 344 12.98 -3.49 3.72
N HIS A 345 11.72 -3.73 4.05
CA HIS A 345 11.20 -3.83 5.42
C HIS A 345 10.74 -5.24 5.79
N GLY A 346 10.83 -6.21 4.88
CA GLY A 346 10.48 -7.60 5.15
C GLY A 346 11.21 -8.16 6.37
N GLU A 347 12.47 -7.78 6.57
CA GLU A 347 13.24 -8.19 7.76
C GLU A 347 12.68 -7.61 9.06
N GLN A 348 12.18 -6.38 9.05
CA GLN A 348 11.60 -5.74 10.23
C GLN A 348 10.28 -6.41 10.62
N ILE A 349 9.44 -6.79 9.65
CA ILE A 349 8.20 -7.54 9.90
C ILE A 349 8.52 -8.91 10.50
N VAL A 350 9.50 -9.61 9.94
CA VAL A 350 9.94 -10.93 10.41
C VAL A 350 10.51 -10.84 11.83
N ARG A 351 11.30 -9.81 12.10
CA ARG A 351 11.86 -9.52 13.43
C ARG A 351 10.75 -9.24 14.44
N LEU A 352 9.77 -8.41 14.09
CA LEU A 352 8.61 -8.13 14.94
C LEU A 352 7.85 -9.41 15.31
N VAL A 353 7.61 -10.31 14.35
CA VAL A 353 6.96 -11.59 14.62
C VAL A 353 7.81 -12.46 15.56
N SER A 354 9.12 -12.58 15.31
CA SER A 354 10.02 -13.34 16.19
C SER A 354 10.01 -12.77 17.60
N GLU A 355 10.19 -11.46 17.77
CA GLU A 355 10.20 -10.77 19.06
C GLU A 355 8.85 -10.91 19.79
N THR A 356 7.73 -10.84 19.08
CA THR A 356 6.40 -11.03 19.67
C THR A 356 6.22 -12.45 20.21
N VAL A 357 6.63 -13.46 19.45
CA VAL A 357 6.52 -14.87 19.86
C VAL A 357 7.51 -15.18 20.99
N LYS A 358 8.71 -14.57 20.97
CA LYS A 358 9.69 -14.63 22.07
C LYS A 358 9.19 -13.92 23.34
N GLY A 359 8.36 -12.90 23.19
CA GLY A 359 7.71 -12.20 24.31
C GLY A 359 6.61 -13.00 25.00
N TRP A 360 6.06 -14.03 24.35
CA TRP A 360 5.06 -14.90 24.99
C TRP A 360 5.71 -15.82 26.02
N ASP A 361 5.04 -16.02 27.16
CA ASP A 361 5.46 -17.03 28.12
C ASP A 361 5.34 -18.45 27.53
N ALA A 362 6.17 -19.36 28.02
CA ALA A 362 6.23 -20.73 27.51
C ALA A 362 4.92 -21.50 27.69
N GLN A 363 4.11 -21.16 28.69
CA GLN A 363 2.83 -21.81 28.96
C GLN A 363 1.77 -21.41 27.93
N THR A 364 1.75 -20.14 27.53
CA THR A 364 0.85 -19.61 26.49
C THR A 364 1.10 -20.27 25.15
N ILE A 365 2.36 -20.36 24.70
CA ILE A 365 2.67 -20.99 23.41
C ILE A 365 2.31 -22.48 23.42
N THR A 366 2.67 -23.16 24.51
CA THR A 366 2.41 -24.60 24.68
C THR A 366 0.92 -24.88 24.64
N THR A 367 0.11 -24.08 25.36
CA THR A 367 -1.34 -24.24 25.39
C THR A 367 -1.97 -23.99 24.02
N ARG A 368 -1.49 -23.01 23.26
CA ARG A 368 -2.00 -22.72 21.90
C ARG A 368 -1.69 -23.86 20.94
N ILE A 369 -0.45 -24.38 20.94
CA ILE A 369 -0.05 -25.49 20.07
C ILE A 369 -0.78 -26.77 20.48
N GLU A 370 -0.87 -27.06 21.78
CA GLU A 370 -1.58 -28.24 22.31
C GLU A 370 -3.06 -28.23 21.91
N ARG A 371 -3.72 -27.05 21.94
CA ARG A 371 -5.11 -26.91 21.47
C ARG A 371 -5.25 -27.12 19.97
N ALA A 372 -4.30 -26.64 19.17
CA ALA A 372 -4.36 -26.77 17.71
C ALA A 372 -4.22 -28.22 17.24
N VAL A 373 -3.35 -29.01 17.89
CA VAL A 373 -3.02 -30.39 17.48
C VAL A 373 -3.72 -31.45 18.37
N GLY A 374 -4.51 -31.03 19.35
CA GLY A 374 -5.02 -31.89 20.43
C GLY A 374 -5.88 -33.08 19.98
N ARG A 375 -6.54 -32.99 18.82
CA ARG A 375 -7.28 -34.13 18.23
C ARG A 375 -6.34 -35.16 17.63
N ASP A 376 -5.33 -34.71 16.90
CA ASP A 376 -4.40 -35.60 16.20
C ASP A 376 -3.49 -36.35 17.20
N LEU A 377 -3.14 -35.71 18.31
CA LEU A 377 -2.43 -36.37 19.42
C LEU A 377 -3.22 -37.52 20.07
N GLN A 378 -4.55 -37.47 20.05
CA GLN A 378 -5.37 -38.57 20.58
C GLN A 378 -5.33 -39.78 19.65
N PHE A 379 -5.37 -39.55 18.33
CA PHE A 379 -5.23 -40.63 17.36
C PHE A 379 -3.88 -41.32 17.47
N ILE A 380 -2.80 -40.58 17.71
CA ILE A 380 -1.49 -41.18 17.98
C ILE A 380 -1.60 -42.15 19.17
N ARG A 381 -2.18 -41.74 20.30
CA ARG A 381 -2.34 -42.60 21.49
C ARG A 381 -3.22 -43.83 21.25
N ILE A 382 -4.35 -43.66 20.54
CA ILE A 382 -5.24 -44.78 20.20
C ILE A 382 -4.51 -45.77 19.28
N ASN A 383 -3.82 -45.25 18.26
CA ASN A 383 -3.03 -46.07 17.36
C ASN A 383 -1.88 -46.77 18.10
N GLY A 384 -1.22 -46.11 19.05
CA GLY A 384 -0.20 -46.72 19.92
C GLY A 384 -0.73 -47.91 20.70
N THR A 385 -1.92 -47.80 21.27
CA THR A 385 -2.56 -48.93 21.97
C THR A 385 -2.93 -50.08 21.01
N LEU A 386 -3.50 -49.76 19.85
CA LEU A 386 -3.93 -50.78 18.87
C LEU A 386 -2.73 -51.49 18.24
N VAL A 387 -1.75 -50.74 17.75
CA VAL A 387 -0.53 -51.27 17.16
C VAL A 387 0.27 -52.04 18.20
N GLY A 388 0.40 -51.51 19.42
CA GLY A 388 1.03 -52.21 20.54
C GLY A 388 0.40 -53.58 20.78
N GLY A 389 -0.94 -53.65 20.85
CA GLY A 389 -1.64 -54.91 21.04
C GLY A 389 -1.46 -55.90 19.89
N LEU A 390 -1.51 -55.43 18.63
CA LEU A 390 -1.26 -56.29 17.46
C LEU A 390 0.17 -56.84 17.45
N VAL A 391 1.16 -56.03 17.84
CA VAL A 391 2.54 -56.48 18.00
C VAL A 391 2.65 -57.51 19.13
N GLY A 392 1.95 -57.30 20.25
CA GLY A 392 1.88 -58.28 21.33
C GLY A 392 1.34 -59.64 20.88
N LEU A 393 0.27 -59.65 20.08
CA LEU A 393 -0.27 -60.88 19.48
C LEU A 393 0.73 -61.56 18.54
N ALA A 394 1.43 -60.77 17.71
CA ALA A 394 2.43 -61.31 16.80
C ALA A 394 3.62 -61.93 17.54
N ILE A 395 4.10 -61.28 18.60
CA ILE A 395 5.17 -61.81 19.48
C ILE A 395 4.68 -63.09 20.17
N HIS A 396 3.46 -63.10 20.69
CA HIS A 396 2.89 -64.28 21.35
C HIS A 396 2.75 -65.46 20.39
N ALA A 397 2.28 -65.22 19.16
CA ALA A 397 2.21 -66.23 18.12
C ALA A 397 3.59 -66.84 17.82
N LEU A 398 4.64 -66.00 17.74
CA LEU A 398 6.01 -66.45 17.51
C LEU A 398 6.53 -67.29 18.68
N THR A 399 6.23 -66.91 19.93
CA THR A 399 6.63 -67.69 21.12
C THR A 399 5.93 -69.03 21.27
N LEU A 400 4.83 -69.27 20.55
CA LEU A 400 4.16 -70.58 20.52
C LEU A 400 4.71 -71.51 19.42
N VAL A 401 5.40 -70.94 18.41
CA VAL A 401 5.97 -71.68 17.28
C VAL A 401 7.42 -72.08 17.53
N VAL A 402 8.14 -71.30 18.34
CA VAL A 402 9.51 -71.58 18.84
C VAL A 402 9.40 -72.39 20.12
#